data_AF-J2PR27-F1
#
_entry.id   AF-J2PR27-F1
#
_cell.length_a   1.000
_cell.length_b   1.000
_cell.length_c   1.000
_cell.angle_alpha   90.00
_cell.angle_beta   90.00
_cell.angle_gamma   90.00
#
_symmetry.space_group_name_H-M   'P 1'
#
loop_
_entity.id
_entity.type
_entity.pdbx_description
1 polymer ?
#
loop_
_entity_poly.entity_id
_entity_poly.type
_entity_poly.pdbx_seq_one_letter_code
_entity_poly.pdbx_strand_id
1 'polypeptide(L)'
;MSDQFSLFAPAPVTDRLFFAIFPDPATAAVVTRHAERLRTAHQLSGRPLAAERFHVTLHHLGDHAGLRRDIVAMATQAAEAVSTPSFDVTFDRAASFHNGGNNPFVLQGGEGLEALRAFQRDLGLAMARAGGGRLVGKTFTPHVTMLYDRQLVAEQPLEPVTWRVGGFSLIHSLLGRTEHVPLARWSLR
;
A
#
# COMPACT_ATOMS: atom_id res chain seq x y z
N MET A 1 9.27 49.74 -11.71
CA MET A 1 10.03 48.85 -10.82
C MET A 1 9.41 47.47 -10.98
N SER A 2 10.21 46.51 -11.41
CA SER A 2 9.79 45.25 -11.99
C SER A 2 9.33 44.26 -10.92
N ASP A 3 8.07 43.81 -10.98
CA ASP A 3 7.59 42.63 -10.26
C ASP A 3 8.00 41.38 -11.04
N GLN A 4 9.21 40.89 -10.75
CA GLN A 4 9.74 39.66 -11.31
C GLN A 4 10.24 38.75 -10.20
N PHE A 5 9.34 38.28 -9.32
CA PHE A 5 9.65 37.23 -8.35
C PHE A 5 8.44 36.30 -8.13
N SER A 6 8.17 35.43 -9.10
CA SER A 6 7.53 34.14 -8.82
C SER A 6 7.86 33.13 -9.93
N LEU A 7 9.11 32.67 -9.97
CA LEU A 7 9.58 31.64 -10.91
C LEU A 7 10.13 30.38 -10.22
N PHE A 8 10.00 30.27 -8.89
CA PHE A 8 10.65 29.21 -8.11
C PHE A 8 9.73 28.51 -7.11
N ALA A 9 8.41 28.50 -7.33
CA ALA A 9 7.58 27.56 -6.59
C ALA A 9 7.97 26.14 -7.02
N PRO A 10 8.35 25.24 -6.10
CA PRO A 10 8.63 23.85 -6.46
C PRO A 10 7.39 23.25 -7.11
N ALA A 11 7.60 22.46 -8.16
CA ALA A 11 6.52 21.82 -8.88
C ALA A 11 5.66 20.98 -7.92
N PRO A 12 4.32 21.00 -8.06
CA PRO A 12 3.44 20.33 -7.13
C PRO A 12 3.66 18.81 -7.17
N VAL A 13 3.74 18.22 -5.99
CA VAL A 13 3.81 16.77 -5.81
C VAL A 13 2.46 16.17 -6.20
N THR A 14 2.47 15.35 -7.24
CA THR A 14 1.27 14.89 -7.96
C THR A 14 1.23 13.37 -8.12
N ASP A 15 2.37 12.70 -8.00
CA ASP A 15 2.51 11.29 -8.34
C ASP A 15 3.20 10.51 -7.22
N ARG A 16 2.60 9.40 -6.81
CA ARG A 16 3.15 8.47 -5.82
C ARG A 16 3.48 7.14 -6.48
N LEU A 17 4.66 6.61 -6.20
CA LEU A 17 5.07 5.27 -6.65
C LEU A 17 5.14 4.32 -5.45
N PHE A 18 4.64 3.10 -5.60
CA PHE A 18 4.79 2.07 -4.58
C PHE A 18 4.64 0.66 -5.14
N PHE A 19 5.25 -0.32 -4.47
CA PHE A 19 4.95 -1.73 -4.68
C PHE A 19 3.79 -2.19 -3.82
N ALA A 20 2.94 -3.06 -4.35
CA ALA A 20 1.82 -3.61 -3.61
C ALA A 20 1.46 -5.05 -4.00
N ILE A 21 0.87 -5.77 -3.05
CA ILE A 21 0.12 -7.00 -3.26
C ILE A 21 -1.37 -6.75 -3.06
N PHE A 22 -2.19 -7.51 -3.76
CA PHE A 22 -3.64 -7.34 -3.78
C PHE A 22 -4.31 -8.64 -3.33
N PRO A 23 -5.42 -8.57 -2.57
CA PRO A 23 -6.29 -9.72 -2.40
C PRO A 23 -6.90 -10.12 -3.75
N ASP A 24 -7.23 -11.39 -3.91
CA ASP A 24 -8.06 -11.84 -5.03
C ASP A 24 -9.50 -11.26 -4.91
N PRO A 25 -10.31 -11.28 -5.98
CA PRO A 25 -11.63 -10.68 -5.96
C PRO A 25 -12.58 -11.24 -4.88
N ALA A 26 -12.50 -12.53 -4.56
CA ALA A 26 -13.35 -13.14 -3.54
C ALA A 26 -12.93 -12.65 -2.14
N THR A 27 -11.63 -12.60 -1.88
CA THR A 27 -11.07 -12.02 -0.65
C THR A 27 -11.37 -10.52 -0.54
N ALA A 28 -11.26 -9.75 -1.63
CA ALA A 28 -11.60 -8.33 -1.62
C ALA A 28 -13.07 -8.10 -1.24
N ALA A 29 -14.00 -8.94 -1.72
CA ALA A 29 -15.40 -8.88 -1.32
C ALA A 29 -15.60 -9.23 0.18
N VAL A 30 -14.80 -10.14 0.74
CA VAL A 30 -14.77 -10.42 2.19
C VAL A 30 -14.35 -9.17 2.97
N VAL A 31 -13.27 -8.51 2.53
CA VAL A 31 -12.79 -7.25 3.15
C VAL A 31 -13.86 -6.16 3.07
N THR A 32 -14.57 -6.01 1.95
CA THR A 32 -15.70 -5.05 1.85
C THR A 32 -16.77 -5.32 2.90
N ARG A 33 -17.17 -6.60 3.10
CA ARG A 33 -18.17 -6.96 4.11
C ARG A 33 -17.69 -6.66 5.53
N HIS A 34 -16.41 -6.91 5.83
CA HIS A 34 -15.83 -6.53 7.12
C HIS A 34 -15.82 -5.01 7.31
N ALA A 35 -15.42 -4.25 6.29
CA ALA A 35 -15.39 -2.80 6.32
C ALA A 35 -16.77 -2.21 6.63
N GLU A 36 -17.83 -2.67 5.94
CA GLU A 36 -19.20 -2.20 6.18
C GLU A 36 -19.71 -2.59 7.57
N ARG A 37 -19.51 -3.85 7.98
CA ARG A 37 -19.95 -4.33 9.31
C ARG A 37 -19.30 -3.52 10.43
N LEU A 38 -17.99 -3.32 10.36
CA LEU A 38 -17.23 -2.60 11.38
C LEU A 38 -17.54 -1.11 11.34
N ARG A 39 -17.72 -0.53 10.15
CA ARG A 39 -18.20 0.85 9.99
C ARG A 39 -19.51 1.07 10.73
N THR A 40 -20.50 0.19 10.54
CA THR A 40 -21.78 0.27 11.27
C THR A 40 -21.60 0.09 12.77
N ALA A 41 -20.84 -0.92 13.19
CA ALA A 41 -20.64 -1.23 14.61
C ALA A 41 -19.97 -0.07 15.38
N HIS A 42 -19.02 0.62 14.76
CA HIS A 42 -18.27 1.73 15.36
C HIS A 42 -18.81 3.11 14.97
N GLN A 43 -19.93 3.16 14.24
CA GLN A 43 -20.60 4.39 13.77
C GLN A 43 -19.66 5.32 12.97
N LEU A 44 -18.77 4.73 12.17
CA LEU A 44 -17.80 5.47 11.39
C LEU A 44 -18.49 6.19 10.21
N SER A 45 -18.07 7.43 10.00
CA SER A 45 -18.56 8.30 8.92
C SER A 45 -17.88 8.02 7.58
N GLY A 46 -16.63 7.54 7.62
CA GLY A 46 -15.84 7.15 6.47
C GLY A 46 -16.51 6.10 5.62
N ARG A 47 -16.41 6.25 4.29
CA ARG A 47 -16.89 5.24 3.34
C ARG A 47 -15.82 4.16 3.14
N PRO A 48 -16.18 2.88 3.06
CA PRO A 48 -15.26 1.84 2.64
C PRO A 48 -14.65 2.16 1.28
N LEU A 49 -13.38 1.82 1.12
CA LEU A 49 -12.71 1.88 -0.18
C LEU A 49 -13.38 0.87 -1.13
N ALA A 50 -13.30 1.17 -2.42
CA ALA A 50 -13.67 0.21 -3.46
C ALA A 50 -12.78 -1.06 -3.36
N ALA A 51 -13.34 -2.22 -3.71
CA ALA A 51 -12.69 -3.52 -3.55
C ALA A 51 -11.32 -3.59 -4.26
N GLU A 52 -11.21 -2.94 -5.42
CA GLU A 52 -10.01 -2.88 -6.25
C GLU A 52 -8.90 -2.01 -5.62
N ARG A 53 -9.23 -1.22 -4.59
CA ARG A 53 -8.27 -0.41 -3.86
C ARG A 53 -7.69 -1.11 -2.64
N PHE A 54 -8.20 -2.26 -2.22
CA PHE A 54 -7.58 -3.00 -1.14
C PHE A 54 -6.23 -3.56 -1.57
N HIS A 55 -5.20 -3.27 -0.79
CA HIS A 55 -3.84 -3.72 -1.05
C HIS A 55 -3.01 -3.64 0.23
N VAL A 56 -1.89 -4.35 0.24
CA VAL A 56 -0.80 -4.10 1.18
C VAL A 56 0.31 -3.39 0.41
N THR A 57 0.70 -2.21 0.88
CA THR A 57 1.89 -1.51 0.35
C THR A 57 3.15 -2.19 0.88
N LEU A 58 4.03 -2.66 0.00
CA LEU A 58 5.31 -3.28 0.35
C LEU A 58 6.41 -2.23 0.56
N HIS A 59 6.53 -1.29 -0.38
CA HIS A 59 7.48 -0.18 -0.35
C HIS A 59 6.85 1.05 -0.99
N HIS A 60 6.76 2.13 -0.23
CA HIS A 60 6.48 3.46 -0.78
C HIS A 60 7.77 4.03 -1.37
N LEU A 61 7.79 4.28 -2.67
CA LEU A 61 8.98 4.71 -3.43
C LEU A 61 9.03 6.23 -3.61
N GLY A 62 8.30 6.97 -2.77
CA GLY A 62 8.26 8.43 -2.76
C GLY A 62 7.06 9.04 -3.47
N ASP A 63 6.85 10.32 -3.15
CA ASP A 63 5.91 11.21 -3.81
C ASP A 63 6.71 12.26 -4.59
N HIS A 64 6.33 12.49 -5.84
CA HIS A 64 7.12 13.22 -6.82
C HIS A 64 6.26 14.22 -7.59
N ALA A 65 6.91 15.25 -8.11
CA ALA A 65 6.30 16.14 -9.10
C ALA A 65 6.48 15.49 -10.49
N GLY A 66 5.45 14.76 -10.96
CA GLY A 66 5.55 13.96 -12.18
C GLY A 66 5.99 12.52 -11.94
N LEU A 67 5.66 11.64 -12.90
CA LEU A 67 6.12 10.25 -12.93
C LEU A 67 7.64 10.16 -13.14
N ARG A 68 8.35 9.68 -12.12
CA ARG A 68 9.80 9.47 -12.12
C ARG A 68 10.21 8.18 -12.85
N ARG A 69 10.54 8.30 -14.14
CA ARG A 69 10.94 7.16 -14.99
C ARG A 69 12.19 6.43 -14.49
N ASP A 70 13.13 7.14 -13.88
CA ASP A 70 14.32 6.56 -13.26
C ASP A 70 13.96 5.62 -12.10
N ILE A 71 13.00 6.01 -11.26
CA ILE A 71 12.49 5.16 -10.17
C ILE A 71 11.72 3.97 -10.72
N VAL A 72 10.91 4.16 -11.76
CA VAL A 72 10.21 3.05 -12.44
C VAL A 72 11.21 2.03 -13.00
N ALA A 73 12.32 2.47 -13.60
CA ALA A 73 13.35 1.58 -14.11
C ALA A 73 14.05 0.78 -12.99
N MET A 74 14.45 1.45 -11.90
CA MET A 74 15.05 0.77 -10.73
C MET A 74 14.09 -0.23 -10.10
N ALA A 75 12.81 0.15 -9.97
CA ALA A 75 11.76 -0.72 -9.45
C ALA A 75 11.56 -1.96 -10.35
N THR A 76 11.51 -1.76 -11.67
CA THR A 76 11.36 -2.86 -12.64
C THR A 76 12.52 -3.85 -12.52
N GLN A 77 13.77 -3.35 -12.52
CA GLN A 77 14.96 -4.18 -12.37
C GLN A 77 14.96 -4.95 -11.04
N ALA A 78 14.57 -4.30 -9.94
CA ALA A 78 14.49 -4.95 -8.63
C ALA A 78 13.42 -6.05 -8.62
N ALA A 79 12.25 -5.79 -9.19
CA ALA A 79 11.15 -6.75 -9.24
C ALA A 79 11.49 -8.00 -10.07
N GLU A 80 12.16 -7.82 -11.21
CA GLU A 80 12.62 -8.93 -12.08
C GLU A 80 13.71 -9.80 -11.43
N ALA A 81 14.49 -9.23 -10.51
CA ALA A 81 15.54 -9.96 -9.79
C ALA A 81 15.02 -10.83 -8.64
N VAL A 82 13.78 -10.65 -8.20
CA VAL A 82 13.20 -11.40 -7.07
C VAL A 82 12.54 -12.68 -7.58
N SER A 83 12.83 -13.78 -6.89
CA SER A 83 12.36 -15.12 -7.25
C SER A 83 11.85 -15.84 -6.02
N THR A 84 10.67 -15.44 -5.55
CA THR A 84 10.06 -15.93 -4.30
C THR A 84 8.93 -16.90 -4.61
N PRO A 85 8.84 -18.05 -3.92
CA PRO A 85 7.65 -18.88 -3.96
C PRO A 85 6.45 -18.10 -3.48
N SER A 86 5.37 -18.31 -4.17
CA SER A 86 4.08 -17.72 -3.94
C SER A 86 3.62 -18.20 -2.51
N PHE A 87 3.00 -17.34 -1.67
CA PHE A 87 2.77 -17.60 -0.23
C PHE A 87 1.39 -17.10 0.27
N ASP A 88 0.94 -17.54 1.45
CA ASP A 88 -0.30 -17.06 2.08
C ASP A 88 -0.04 -15.90 3.04
N VAL A 89 -1.06 -15.07 3.22
CA VAL A 89 -1.10 -13.99 4.22
C VAL A 89 -2.42 -14.04 4.98
N THR A 90 -2.36 -13.80 6.28
CA THR A 90 -3.54 -13.80 7.16
C THR A 90 -3.62 -12.52 7.98
N PHE A 91 -4.80 -11.90 8.00
CA PHE A 91 -5.10 -10.72 8.80
C PHE A 91 -6.28 -11.02 9.72
N ASP A 92 -6.05 -10.93 11.03
CA ASP A 92 -6.94 -11.40 12.09
C ASP A 92 -7.39 -10.28 13.05
N ARG A 93 -6.97 -9.04 12.81
CA ARG A 93 -7.29 -7.88 13.65
C ARG A 93 -7.68 -6.68 12.81
N ALA A 94 -8.45 -5.77 13.41
CA ALA A 94 -8.75 -4.46 12.85
C ALA A 94 -8.45 -3.36 13.86
N ALA A 95 -7.81 -2.27 13.42
CA ALA A 95 -7.48 -1.13 14.26
C ALA A 95 -7.36 0.15 13.43
N SER A 96 -7.35 1.30 14.10
CA SER A 96 -7.03 2.58 13.44
C SER A 96 -5.57 2.96 13.64
N PHE A 97 -4.93 3.50 12.59
CA PHE A 97 -3.66 4.22 12.75
C PHE A 97 -3.91 5.71 12.89
N HIS A 98 -3.18 6.35 13.80
CA HIS A 98 -3.25 7.79 13.95
C HIS A 98 -2.57 8.50 12.77
N ASN A 99 -3.31 9.37 12.09
CA ASN A 99 -2.84 10.12 10.92
C ASN A 99 -3.53 11.49 10.82
N GLY A 100 -3.38 12.32 11.85
CA GLY A 100 -3.77 13.74 11.80
C GLY A 100 -5.26 14.00 11.53
N GLY A 101 -6.13 13.06 11.90
CA GLY A 101 -7.58 13.17 11.70
C GLY A 101 -8.09 12.65 10.36
N ASN A 102 -7.23 12.09 9.50
CA ASN A 102 -7.62 11.22 8.39
C ASN A 102 -7.03 9.82 8.64
N ASN A 103 -7.54 9.18 9.69
CA ASN A 103 -6.99 7.98 10.28
C ASN A 103 -7.43 6.76 9.45
N PRO A 104 -6.51 5.98 8.87
CA PRO A 104 -6.91 4.75 8.21
C PRO A 104 -7.38 3.73 9.25
N PHE A 105 -8.55 3.16 9.01
CA PHE A 105 -9.02 1.97 9.70
C PHE A 105 -8.66 0.75 8.86
N VAL A 106 -7.85 -0.14 9.43
CA VAL A 106 -7.06 -1.13 8.70
C VAL A 106 -7.32 -2.54 9.21
N LEU A 107 -7.09 -3.53 8.34
CA LEU A 107 -6.80 -4.90 8.72
C LEU A 107 -5.31 -5.04 9.08
N GLN A 108 -5.02 -5.80 10.12
CA GLN A 108 -3.67 -6.14 10.58
C GLN A 108 -3.58 -7.63 10.90
N GLY A 109 -2.34 -8.13 10.93
CA GLY A 109 -2.06 -9.50 11.34
C GLY A 109 -0.83 -9.57 12.24
N GLY A 110 -0.76 -10.63 13.05
CA GLY A 110 0.44 -11.02 13.79
C GLY A 110 1.13 -12.18 13.07
N GLU A 111 0.78 -13.38 13.51
CA GLU A 111 1.17 -14.67 12.92
C GLU A 111 0.59 -14.81 11.50
N GLY A 112 1.31 -15.50 10.61
CA GLY A 112 0.89 -15.73 9.22
C GLY A 112 1.28 -14.61 8.25
N LEU A 113 2.16 -13.69 8.67
CA LEU A 113 2.71 -12.62 7.83
C LEU A 113 4.24 -12.69 7.68
N GLU A 114 4.87 -13.77 8.13
CA GLU A 114 6.32 -13.98 8.13
C GLU A 114 6.86 -14.01 6.70
N ALA A 115 6.19 -14.76 5.82
CA ALA A 115 6.54 -14.85 4.41
C ALA A 115 6.42 -13.48 3.71
N LEU A 116 5.40 -12.68 4.05
CA LEU A 116 5.23 -11.33 3.54
C LEU A 116 6.34 -10.39 4.00
N ARG A 117 6.74 -10.44 5.28
CA ARG A 117 7.86 -9.64 5.80
C ARG A 117 9.19 -10.06 5.16
N ALA A 118 9.40 -11.37 4.95
CA ALA A 118 10.57 -11.86 4.25
C ALA A 118 10.62 -11.36 2.80
N PHE A 119 9.51 -11.49 2.07
CA PHE A 119 9.39 -10.99 0.70
C PHE A 119 9.62 -9.48 0.60
N GLN A 120 9.01 -8.69 1.50
CA GLN A 120 9.20 -7.24 1.54
C GLN A 120 10.67 -6.86 1.75
N ARG A 121 11.37 -7.54 2.66
CA ARG A 121 12.81 -7.35 2.89
C ARG A 121 13.63 -7.71 1.66
N ASP A 122 13.36 -8.85 1.03
CA ASP A 122 14.12 -9.33 -0.14
C ASP A 122 13.93 -8.39 -1.34
N LEU A 123 12.71 -7.89 -1.56
CA LEU A 123 12.42 -6.85 -2.55
C LEU A 123 13.13 -5.53 -2.22
N GLY A 124 13.26 -5.18 -0.94
CA GLY A 124 14.02 -4.02 -0.48
C GLY A 124 15.52 -4.14 -0.77
N LEU A 125 16.09 -5.33 -0.58
CA LEU A 125 17.49 -5.62 -0.94
C LEU A 125 17.69 -5.57 -2.45
N ALA A 126 16.74 -6.07 -3.25
CA ALA A 126 16.78 -5.96 -4.71
C ALA A 126 16.73 -4.48 -5.15
N MET A 127 15.88 -3.66 -4.53
CA MET A 127 15.85 -2.21 -4.74
C MET A 127 17.18 -1.55 -4.42
N ALA A 128 17.84 -1.94 -3.33
CA ALA A 128 19.16 -1.43 -2.98
C ALA A 128 20.21 -1.77 -4.06
N ARG A 129 20.22 -3.01 -4.58
CA ARG A 129 21.11 -3.44 -5.67
C ARG A 129 20.84 -2.69 -6.98
N ALA A 130 19.59 -2.31 -7.23
CA ALA A 130 19.20 -1.49 -8.38
C ALA A 130 19.47 0.01 -8.19
N GLY A 131 20.11 0.44 -7.09
CA GLY A 131 20.42 1.85 -6.80
C GLY A 131 19.30 2.64 -6.11
N GLY A 132 18.16 2.01 -5.84
CA GLY A 132 16.98 2.61 -5.21
C GLY A 132 16.90 2.42 -3.68
N GLY A 133 17.98 2.00 -3.02
CA GLY A 133 17.95 1.64 -1.59
C GLY A 133 17.52 2.77 -0.62
N ARG A 134 17.69 4.03 -1.02
CA ARG A 134 17.20 5.20 -0.24
C ARG A 134 15.69 5.41 -0.31
N LEU A 135 15.00 4.75 -1.24
CA LEU A 135 13.56 4.86 -1.44
C LEU A 135 12.79 3.87 -0.57
N VAL A 136 13.44 2.83 -0.05
CA VAL A 136 12.76 1.77 0.71
C VAL A 136 12.73 2.10 2.21
N GLY A 137 11.58 1.87 2.83
CA GLY A 137 11.37 2.10 4.25
C GLY A 137 12.12 1.08 5.12
N LYS A 138 12.58 1.50 6.30
CA LYS A 138 13.23 0.62 7.29
C LYS A 138 12.23 -0.21 8.10
N THR A 139 11.00 0.28 8.23
CA THR A 139 9.94 -0.35 9.00
C THR A 139 8.83 -0.79 8.06
N PHE A 140 8.20 -1.92 8.41
CA PHE A 140 7.09 -2.47 7.64
C PHE A 140 6.05 -3.04 8.59
N THR A 141 4.89 -2.38 8.61
CA THR A 141 3.68 -2.84 9.30
C THR A 141 2.69 -3.25 8.22
N PRO A 142 2.58 -4.55 7.88
CA PRO A 142 1.64 -4.99 6.86
C PRO A 142 0.21 -4.70 7.29
N HIS A 143 -0.55 -4.07 6.41
CA HIS A 143 -1.94 -3.72 6.67
C HIS A 143 -2.71 -3.57 5.35
N VAL A 144 -4.03 -3.73 5.42
CA VAL A 144 -4.96 -3.38 4.34
C VAL A 144 -5.88 -2.27 4.83
N THR A 145 -5.83 -1.10 4.23
CA THR A 145 -6.74 -0.01 4.59
C THR A 145 -8.15 -0.30 4.08
N MET A 146 -9.13 -0.31 4.98
CA MET A 146 -10.54 -0.53 4.65
C MET A 146 -11.27 0.78 4.40
N LEU A 147 -11.04 1.80 5.23
CA LEU A 147 -11.63 3.12 5.13
C LEU A 147 -10.76 4.15 5.87
N TYR A 148 -11.14 5.42 5.77
CA TYR A 148 -10.56 6.49 6.58
C TYR A 148 -11.64 7.17 7.41
N ASP A 149 -11.34 7.48 8.66
CA ASP A 149 -12.25 8.21 9.55
C ASP A 149 -11.48 9.19 10.46
N ARG A 150 -12.19 10.13 11.09
CA ARG A 150 -11.62 11.02 12.12
C ARG A 150 -11.52 10.31 13.47
N GLN A 151 -12.43 9.38 13.76
CA GLN A 151 -12.47 8.56 14.95
C GLN A 151 -11.33 7.54 14.93
N LEU A 152 -10.84 7.19 16.11
CA LEU A 152 -9.92 6.07 16.31
C LEU A 152 -10.68 4.92 16.93
N VAL A 153 -10.56 3.75 16.30
CA VAL A 153 -11.05 2.47 16.80
C VAL A 153 -9.83 1.70 17.34
N ALA A 154 -9.91 1.28 18.61
CA ALA A 154 -8.91 0.43 19.23
C ALA A 154 -8.79 -0.91 18.50
N GLU A 155 -7.64 -1.58 18.63
CA GLU A 155 -7.44 -2.90 18.06
C GLU A 155 -8.48 -3.88 18.59
N GLN A 156 -9.08 -4.67 17.70
CA GLN A 156 -10.04 -5.72 18.05
C GLN A 156 -9.83 -6.95 17.15
N PRO A 157 -10.13 -8.16 17.65
CA PRO A 157 -10.09 -9.38 16.84
C PRO A 157 -11.13 -9.34 15.71
N LEU A 158 -10.82 -10.07 14.64
CA LEU A 158 -11.63 -10.23 13.44
C LEU A 158 -11.65 -11.71 13.05
N GLU A 159 -12.72 -12.17 12.42
CA GLU A 159 -12.66 -13.40 11.64
C GLU A 159 -11.51 -13.30 10.61
N PRO A 160 -10.55 -14.23 10.60
CA PRO A 160 -9.35 -14.10 9.77
C PRO A 160 -9.66 -13.96 8.28
N VAL A 161 -8.98 -13.01 7.63
CA VAL A 161 -8.97 -12.85 6.18
C VAL A 161 -7.65 -13.39 5.65
N THR A 162 -7.72 -14.51 4.94
CA THR A 162 -6.55 -15.19 4.37
C THR A 162 -6.65 -15.24 2.86
N TRP A 163 -5.53 -14.98 2.17
CA TRP A 163 -5.43 -15.25 0.74
C TRP A 163 -4.02 -15.60 0.31
N ARG A 164 -3.95 -16.19 -0.88
CA ARG A 164 -2.72 -16.60 -1.53
C ARG A 164 -2.15 -15.45 -2.37
N VAL A 165 -0.98 -14.97 -2.01
CA VAL A 165 -0.22 -13.96 -2.77
C VAL A 165 0.44 -14.64 -3.96
N GLY A 166 -0.15 -14.41 -5.15
CA GLY A 166 0.30 -14.93 -6.44
C GLY A 166 1.31 -14.06 -7.17
N GLY A 167 1.42 -12.79 -6.78
CA GLY A 167 2.13 -11.76 -7.53
C GLY A 167 2.05 -10.40 -6.85
N PHE A 168 2.78 -9.44 -7.39
CA PHE A 168 2.83 -8.06 -6.90
C PHE A 168 2.89 -7.08 -8.07
N SER A 169 2.60 -5.81 -7.82
CA SER A 169 2.55 -4.77 -8.85
C SER A 169 3.32 -3.52 -8.43
N LEU A 170 3.83 -2.80 -9.43
CA LEU A 170 4.28 -1.42 -9.27
C LEU A 170 3.09 -0.50 -9.62
N ILE A 171 2.73 0.36 -8.69
CA ILE A 171 1.57 1.24 -8.81
C ILE A 171 2.02 2.69 -8.88
N HIS A 172 1.38 3.42 -9.79
CA HIS A 172 1.42 4.87 -9.89
C HIS A 172 0.09 5.43 -9.40
N SER A 173 0.10 6.11 -8.25
CA SER A 173 -1.06 6.77 -7.68
C SER A 173 -1.05 8.25 -8.00
N LEU A 174 -2.13 8.74 -8.62
CA LEU A 174 -2.34 10.15 -8.93
C LEU A 174 -2.93 10.85 -7.70
N LEU A 175 -2.10 11.61 -7.01
CA LEU A 175 -2.46 12.27 -5.76
C LEU A 175 -3.59 13.28 -6.00
N GLY A 176 -4.57 13.29 -5.09
CA GLY A 176 -5.78 14.11 -5.22
C GLY A 176 -6.84 13.56 -6.18
N ARG A 177 -6.53 12.55 -7.00
CA ARG A 177 -7.47 11.93 -7.95
C ARG A 177 -7.96 10.55 -7.52
N THR A 178 -7.42 10.00 -6.44
CA THR A 178 -7.74 8.65 -5.92
C THR A 178 -7.58 7.53 -6.94
N GLU A 179 -6.73 7.73 -7.95
CA GLU A 179 -6.58 6.82 -9.09
C GLU A 179 -5.25 6.07 -8.96
N HIS A 180 -5.30 4.75 -9.03
CA HIS A 180 -4.12 3.86 -8.99
C HIS A 180 -3.95 3.20 -10.35
N VAL A 181 -2.89 3.55 -11.06
CA VAL A 181 -2.52 3.00 -12.36
C VAL A 181 -1.45 1.91 -12.17
N PRO A 182 -1.74 0.64 -12.47
CA PRO A 182 -0.74 -0.42 -12.47
C PRO A 182 0.25 -0.20 -13.62
N LEU A 183 1.52 0.04 -13.31
CA LEU A 183 2.58 0.20 -14.31
C LEU A 183 3.12 -1.14 -14.80
N ALA A 184 3.24 -2.11 -13.89
CA ALA A 184 3.73 -3.46 -14.18
C ALA A 184 3.25 -4.44 -13.10
N ARG A 185 3.23 -5.74 -13.45
CA ARG A 185 2.86 -6.85 -12.57
C ARG A 185 3.83 -8.01 -12.76
N TRP A 186 4.20 -8.67 -11.66
CA TRP A 186 5.06 -9.84 -11.66
C TRP A 186 4.42 -10.97 -10.87
N SER A 187 4.52 -12.19 -11.40
CA SER A 187 4.08 -13.40 -10.73
C SER A 187 5.17 -13.90 -9.78
N LEU A 188 4.74 -14.43 -8.63
CA LEU A 188 5.59 -15.24 -7.76
C LEU A 188 5.60 -16.69 -8.27
N ARG A 189 6.66 -17.43 -7.93
CA ARG A 189 6.87 -18.81 -8.42
C ARG A 189 5.99 -19.86 -7.75
#